data_AF-A0A2B7ZJI2-F1
#
_entry.id   AF-A0A2B7ZJI2-F1
#
_cell.length_a   1.000
_cell.length_b   1.000
_cell.length_c   1.000
_cell.angle_alpha   90.00
_cell.angle_beta   90.00
_cell.angle_gamma   90.00
#
_symmetry.space_group_name_H-M   'P 1'
#
loop_
_entity.id
_entity.type
_entity.pdbx_description
1 polymer ?
#
loop_
_entity_poly.entity_id
_entity_poly.type
_entity_poly.pdbx_seq_one_letter_code
_entity_poly.pdbx_strand_id
1 'polypeptide(L)'
;MTFVLARRGRVLLRCVNLVEASSTGARAPAYRSTIGFVRNLSASSNAHLFRRTLAIPSKKAYATAAAKTSGTAASKKSVAKPAKKKATSTKTSARKVVKKSIKTKPKVKAAPKRKQLTEKQKETLQKKKAREEIVNLKVTALEPPKGLPETAYILLQQQHKQFSGVSEAYKNLPQAERQRLDEIAESNRAANKATYQEWVNSHTPLQIKEANAARRKLRRLLNKKRGFMEISDDRQPKRPANAYMHFVKEVSASGEVSTSDRMKKSAELWRGLSASEKEKYQQMALEEKDRYIHQYKSLYGVEHPSASRSASPA
;
A
#
# COMPACT_ATOMS: atom_id res chain seq x y z
N MET A 1 -7.22 35.98 13.47
CA MET A 1 -7.68 34.61 13.76
C MET A 1 -7.94 33.89 12.44
N THR A 2 -6.99 33.07 11.98
CA THR A 2 -7.05 32.32 10.71
C THR A 2 -6.91 30.83 11.02
N PHE A 3 -7.97 30.05 10.83
CA PHE A 3 -7.96 28.62 11.11
C PHE A 3 -7.87 27.79 9.82
N VAL A 4 -6.82 26.99 9.74
CA VAL A 4 -6.58 26.05 8.63
C VAL A 4 -7.35 24.76 8.89
N LEU A 5 -8.36 24.46 8.09
CA LEU A 5 -9.12 23.20 8.18
C LEU A 5 -8.51 22.12 7.29
N ALA A 6 -7.75 21.20 7.90
CA ALA A 6 -7.15 20.06 7.24
C ALA A 6 -8.21 19.04 6.78
N ARG A 7 -8.28 18.77 5.47
CA ARG A 7 -9.18 17.74 4.91
C ARG A 7 -8.60 16.33 5.11
N ARG A 8 -9.16 15.57 6.06
CA ARG A 8 -8.95 14.11 6.18
C ARG A 8 -10.21 13.34 5.76
N GLY A 9 -10.02 12.25 5.02
CA GLY A 9 -10.98 11.15 4.86
C GLY A 9 -12.32 11.45 4.18
N ARG A 10 -12.41 11.24 2.86
CA ARG A 10 -13.70 10.92 2.22
C ARG A 10 -13.98 9.43 2.38
N VAL A 11 -14.79 9.05 3.38
CA VAL A 11 -15.46 7.75 3.44
C VAL A 11 -16.94 7.98 3.16
N LEU A 12 -17.41 7.52 2.00
CA LEU A 12 -18.84 7.57 1.65
C LEU A 12 -19.55 6.35 2.22
N LEU A 13 -20.07 6.47 3.44
CA LEU A 13 -21.06 5.54 3.95
C LEU A 13 -22.40 5.84 3.27
N ARG A 14 -22.80 4.95 2.35
CA ARG A 14 -24.11 5.02 1.68
C ARG A 14 -25.16 4.37 2.58
N CYS A 15 -25.69 5.13 3.53
CA CYS A 15 -26.81 4.68 4.35
C CYS A 15 -28.01 4.38 3.44
N VAL A 16 -28.48 3.14 3.46
CA VAL A 16 -29.75 2.74 2.84
C VAL A 16 -30.79 2.77 3.95
N ASN A 17 -31.69 3.74 3.89
CA ASN A 17 -32.83 3.78 4.81
C ASN A 17 -33.81 2.69 4.40
N LEU A 18 -33.93 1.65 5.21
CA LEU A 18 -34.98 0.65 5.10
C LEU A 18 -36.25 1.23 5.72
N VAL A 19 -37.31 1.36 4.93
CA VAL A 19 -38.63 1.79 5.41
C VAL A 19 -39.39 0.52 5.78
N GLU A 20 -39.46 0.22 7.08
CA GLU A 20 -40.38 -0.81 7.58
C GLU A 20 -41.78 -0.22 7.75
N ALA A 21 -42.78 -0.89 7.16
CA ALA A 21 -44.17 -0.54 7.33
C ALA A 21 -44.70 -1.06 8.67
N SER A 22 -45.46 -0.22 9.38
CA SER A 22 -46.03 -0.56 10.69
C SER A 22 -47.28 -1.44 10.57
N SER A 23 -47.32 -2.54 11.33
CA SER A 23 -48.56 -3.21 11.73
C SER A 23 -48.67 -3.26 13.26
N THR A 24 -49.88 -3.12 13.77
CA THR A 24 -50.15 -2.92 15.21
C THR A 24 -50.38 -4.24 15.95
N GLY A 25 -49.70 -4.44 17.09
CA GLY A 25 -49.89 -5.59 17.99
C GLY A 25 -49.48 -5.24 19.43
N ALA A 26 -50.12 -5.87 20.43
CA ALA A 26 -50.17 -5.36 21.80
C ALA A 26 -48.95 -5.67 22.71
N ARG A 27 -48.93 -4.95 23.85
CA ARG A 27 -47.96 -4.96 24.98
C ARG A 27 -47.36 -6.32 25.38
N ALA A 28 -46.03 -6.38 25.52
CA ALA A 28 -45.33 -6.86 26.74
C ALA A 28 -43.81 -6.53 26.68
N PRO A 29 -43.13 -6.14 27.78
CA PRO A 29 -41.70 -5.84 27.78
C PRO A 29 -40.82 -7.08 28.00
N ALA A 30 -40.35 -7.72 26.93
CA ALA A 30 -39.40 -8.83 27.02
C ALA A 30 -37.93 -8.37 26.84
N TYR A 31 -37.08 -8.61 27.85
CA TYR A 31 -35.64 -8.37 27.78
C TYR A 31 -35.00 -9.37 26.79
N ARG A 32 -34.84 -9.00 25.52
CA ARG A 32 -34.16 -9.83 24.50
C ARG A 32 -32.74 -9.35 24.21
N SER A 33 -31.77 -9.98 24.87
CA SER A 33 -30.35 -9.89 24.54
C SER A 33 -30.07 -10.59 23.20
N THR A 34 -29.99 -9.82 22.11
CA THR A 34 -29.69 -10.33 20.77
C THR A 34 -28.20 -10.70 20.63
N ILE A 35 -27.84 -11.89 21.12
CA ILE A 35 -26.54 -12.52 20.84
C ILE A 35 -26.50 -12.90 19.35
N GLY A 36 -26.04 -11.95 18.52
CA GLY A 36 -25.90 -12.13 17.07
C GLY A 36 -24.77 -13.11 16.73
N PHE A 37 -25.07 -14.40 16.70
CA PHE A 37 -24.11 -15.45 16.35
C PHE A 37 -23.85 -15.47 14.83
N VAL A 38 -22.91 -14.64 14.37
CA VAL A 38 -22.56 -14.53 12.94
C VAL A 38 -21.76 -15.76 12.47
N ARG A 39 -22.46 -16.78 11.98
CA ARG A 39 -21.85 -17.89 11.23
C ARG A 39 -21.27 -17.37 9.92
N ASN A 40 -19.95 -17.18 9.90
CA ASN A 40 -19.20 -16.93 8.67
C ASN A 40 -19.03 -18.25 7.90
N LEU A 41 -19.89 -18.53 6.92
CA LEU A 41 -19.64 -19.60 5.96
C LEU A 41 -18.50 -19.18 5.02
N SER A 42 -17.29 -19.62 5.32
CA SER A 42 -16.11 -19.48 4.46
C SER A 42 -15.15 -20.64 4.71
N ALA A 43 -15.55 -21.84 4.26
CA ALA A 43 -14.70 -23.02 4.29
C ALA A 43 -13.56 -22.87 3.27
N SER A 44 -12.41 -22.41 3.75
CA SER A 44 -11.13 -22.56 3.06
C SER A 44 -10.10 -23.04 4.07
N SER A 45 -9.65 -24.29 3.93
CA SER A 45 -8.47 -24.78 4.64
C SER A 45 -7.22 -23.99 4.22
N ASN A 46 -6.13 -24.17 4.98
CA ASN A 46 -4.80 -23.60 4.71
C ASN A 46 -4.71 -22.07 4.85
N ALA A 47 -4.97 -21.58 6.07
CA ALA A 47 -4.68 -20.21 6.49
C ALA A 47 -4.18 -20.13 7.95
N HIS A 48 -3.19 -20.94 8.33
CA HIS A 48 -2.56 -20.93 9.67
C HIS A 48 -1.64 -19.70 9.91
N LEU A 49 -2.18 -18.48 9.77
CA LEU A 49 -1.49 -17.24 10.16
C LEU A 49 -2.46 -16.27 10.87
N PHE A 50 -2.44 -16.32 12.20
CA PHE A 50 -2.75 -15.25 13.14
C PHE A 50 -3.96 -14.32 12.83
N ARG A 51 -5.19 -14.78 13.11
CA ARG A 51 -6.29 -13.87 13.48
C ARG A 51 -6.29 -13.59 14.99
N ARG A 52 -5.58 -12.54 15.42
CA ARG A 52 -5.84 -11.91 16.73
C ARG A 52 -7.05 -10.99 16.62
N THR A 53 -8.17 -11.38 17.24
CA THR A 53 -9.34 -10.51 17.41
C THR A 53 -9.09 -9.50 18.51
N LEU A 54 -8.87 -8.23 18.16
CA LEU A 54 -8.84 -7.14 19.13
C LEU A 54 -10.29 -6.77 19.49
N ALA A 55 -10.63 -6.88 20.78
CA ALA A 55 -11.88 -6.33 21.29
C ALA A 55 -11.80 -4.80 21.32
N ILE A 56 -12.75 -4.13 20.66
CA ILE A 56 -12.85 -2.66 20.66
C ILE A 56 -14.00 -2.27 21.61
N PRO A 57 -13.74 -1.83 22.84
CA PRO A 57 -14.79 -1.40 23.76
C PRO A 57 -15.42 -0.08 23.29
N SER A 58 -16.61 -0.17 22.71
CA SER A 58 -17.39 0.98 22.27
C SER A 58 -17.96 1.75 23.46
N LYS A 59 -17.21 2.76 23.95
CA LYS A 59 -17.71 3.72 24.93
C LYS A 59 -18.70 4.69 24.25
N LYS A 60 -20.00 4.49 24.47
CA LYS A 60 -21.02 5.47 24.09
C LYS A 60 -20.95 6.68 25.02
N ALA A 61 -20.58 7.84 24.47
CA ALA A 61 -20.79 9.13 25.11
C ALA A 61 -21.94 9.85 24.42
N TYR A 62 -23.02 10.15 25.16
CA TYR A 62 -24.11 10.98 24.67
C TYR A 62 -23.94 12.41 25.19
N ALA A 63 -24.00 13.39 24.30
CA ALA A 63 -24.02 14.80 24.68
C ALA A 63 -25.47 15.26 24.84
N THR A 64 -25.84 15.74 26.03
CA THR A 64 -27.11 16.44 26.27
C THR A 64 -26.97 17.92 25.96
N ALA A 65 -28.02 18.51 25.38
CA ALA A 65 -28.04 19.93 24.99
C ALA A 65 -28.50 20.83 26.15
N ALA A 66 -28.17 22.12 26.05
CA ALA A 66 -28.41 23.11 27.09
C ALA A 66 -29.88 23.57 27.18
N ALA A 67 -30.29 24.02 28.37
CA ALA A 67 -31.48 24.84 28.58
C ALA A 67 -31.07 26.30 28.91
N LYS A 68 -31.92 27.26 28.52
CA LYS A 68 -31.83 28.67 28.95
C LYS A 68 -32.91 28.96 29.98
N THR A 69 -32.63 29.83 30.94
CA THR A 69 -33.64 30.54 31.73
C THR A 69 -33.29 32.03 31.83
N SER A 70 -34.28 32.85 32.13
CA SER A 70 -34.21 34.32 32.16
C SER A 70 -34.38 34.86 33.58
N GLY A 71 -33.68 35.95 33.93
CA GLY A 71 -33.81 36.65 35.21
C GLY A 71 -33.32 38.10 35.14
N THR A 72 -33.95 39.01 35.90
CA THR A 72 -34.00 40.45 35.58
C THR A 72 -33.24 41.34 36.59
N ALA A 73 -32.83 42.54 36.12
CA ALA A 73 -32.81 43.84 36.82
C ALA A 73 -31.58 44.34 37.63
N ALA A 74 -31.13 45.55 37.22
CA ALA A 74 -30.57 46.67 38.03
C ALA A 74 -29.17 46.53 38.70
N SER A 75 -28.38 47.60 38.97
CA SER A 75 -28.55 49.06 38.68
C SER A 75 -27.20 49.85 38.69
N LYS A 76 -27.09 50.94 37.90
CA LYS A 76 -26.16 52.12 38.04
C LYS A 76 -24.63 51.80 37.97
N LYS A 77 -23.64 52.66 37.66
CA LYS A 77 -23.41 54.06 37.17
C LYS A 77 -21.90 54.08 36.68
N SER A 78 -21.29 55.00 35.91
CA SER A 78 -21.65 56.00 34.87
C SER A 78 -20.35 56.75 34.39
N VAL A 79 -20.46 57.63 33.36
CA VAL A 79 -19.51 58.74 32.99
C VAL A 79 -18.38 58.50 31.96
N ALA A 80 -18.27 59.49 31.04
CA ALA A 80 -17.14 59.94 30.19
C ALA A 80 -16.65 59.18 28.92
N LYS A 81 -16.39 59.99 27.89
CA LYS A 81 -15.57 59.81 26.67
C LYS A 81 -14.29 60.67 26.85
N PRO A 82 -13.21 60.55 26.05
CA PRO A 82 -13.19 60.58 24.57
C PRO A 82 -12.63 59.24 24.01
N ALA A 83 -11.98 59.06 22.85
CA ALA A 83 -11.50 59.96 21.79
C ALA A 83 -11.47 59.25 20.41
N LYS A 84 -10.60 59.72 19.49
CA LYS A 84 -10.21 59.10 18.20
C LYS A 84 -8.77 59.49 17.89
N LYS A 85 -8.03 58.64 17.16
CA LYS A 85 -7.15 59.06 16.05
C LYS A 85 -6.86 57.86 15.14
N LYS A 86 -7.08 58.04 13.83
CA LYS A 86 -6.66 57.14 12.75
C LYS A 86 -6.39 58.02 11.54
N ALA A 87 -5.21 57.92 10.94
CA ALA A 87 -4.77 58.83 9.88
C ALA A 87 -4.96 58.22 8.48
N THR A 88 -5.35 59.06 7.54
CA THR A 88 -5.40 58.79 6.09
C THR A 88 -5.09 60.09 5.37
N SER A 89 -4.10 60.10 4.49
CA SER A 89 -3.66 61.28 3.72
C SER A 89 -3.72 61.01 2.21
N THR A 90 -4.53 61.80 1.49
CA THR A 90 -4.54 61.81 0.01
C THR A 90 -5.28 63.05 -0.51
N LYS A 91 -4.65 63.81 -1.43
CA LYS A 91 -5.16 64.82 -2.41
C LYS A 91 -3.92 65.64 -2.89
N THR A 92 -3.57 65.76 -4.17
CA THR A 92 -4.13 66.61 -5.28
C THR A 92 -4.16 68.12 -4.95
N SER A 93 -3.76 69.08 -5.80
CA SER A 93 -3.17 69.05 -7.16
C SER A 93 -2.86 70.47 -7.68
N ALA A 94 -1.86 70.67 -8.56
CA ALA A 94 -1.65 71.91 -9.35
C ALA A 94 -0.93 71.64 -10.69
N ARG A 95 -0.92 72.59 -11.66
CA ARG A 95 -0.58 72.35 -13.09
C ARG A 95 -0.10 73.60 -13.85
N LYS A 96 1.01 73.52 -14.63
CA LYS A 96 1.18 74.08 -16.01
C LYS A 96 2.57 73.81 -16.65
N VAL A 97 2.57 73.24 -17.88
CA VAL A 97 3.33 73.60 -19.14
C VAL A 97 4.88 73.79 -19.06
N VAL A 98 5.73 73.18 -19.91
CA VAL A 98 6.07 73.49 -21.35
C VAL A 98 6.47 72.21 -22.18
N LYS A 99 6.51 72.31 -23.53
CA LYS A 99 6.77 71.26 -24.55
C LYS A 99 8.26 70.88 -24.77
N LYS A 100 8.52 69.59 -25.12
CA LYS A 100 9.28 69.05 -26.30
C LYS A 100 9.61 67.55 -26.06
N SER A 101 9.00 66.55 -26.70
CA SER A 101 9.09 66.04 -28.09
C SER A 101 10.27 65.08 -28.39
N ILE A 102 10.00 63.80 -28.72
CA ILE A 102 10.60 62.97 -29.81
C ILE A 102 10.01 61.53 -29.83
N LYS A 103 10.21 60.79 -30.95
CA LYS A 103 9.48 59.57 -31.40
C LYS A 103 9.97 58.24 -30.77
N THR A 104 9.09 57.23 -30.70
CA THR A 104 9.44 55.79 -30.65
C THR A 104 8.57 54.95 -31.62
N LYS A 105 8.98 53.70 -31.87
CA LYS A 105 8.66 52.89 -33.07
C LYS A 105 7.28 52.17 -33.04
N PRO A 106 6.70 51.78 -34.20
CA PRO A 106 5.43 51.07 -34.29
C PRO A 106 5.48 49.63 -33.73
N LYS A 107 4.29 49.11 -33.41
CA LYS A 107 4.06 47.92 -32.58
C LYS A 107 4.03 46.62 -33.40
N VAL A 108 4.97 45.70 -33.13
CA VAL A 108 5.01 44.36 -33.76
C VAL A 108 3.75 43.56 -33.39
N LYS A 109 3.17 42.85 -34.37
CA LYS A 109 1.99 42.00 -34.19
C LYS A 109 2.32 40.80 -33.29
N ALA A 110 1.52 40.54 -32.26
CA ALA A 110 1.77 39.45 -31.32
C ALA A 110 1.51 38.07 -31.96
N ALA A 111 2.41 37.11 -31.72
CA ALA A 111 2.27 35.74 -32.20
C ALA A 111 1.04 35.02 -31.58
N PRO A 112 0.40 34.07 -32.31
CA PRO A 112 -0.79 33.40 -31.83
C PRO A 112 -0.49 32.53 -30.61
N LYS A 113 -1.24 32.76 -29.52
CA LYS A 113 -1.11 31.98 -28.27
C LYS A 113 -1.44 30.51 -28.54
N ARG A 114 -0.56 29.59 -28.12
CA ARG A 114 -0.76 28.13 -28.24
C ARG A 114 -2.12 27.74 -27.67
N LYS A 115 -3.00 27.14 -28.50
CA LYS A 115 -4.33 26.65 -28.09
C LYS A 115 -4.13 25.62 -26.97
N GLN A 116 -4.65 25.88 -25.77
CA GLN A 116 -4.54 24.94 -24.67
C GLN A 116 -5.51 23.77 -24.87
N LEU A 117 -5.02 22.56 -24.62
CA LEU A 117 -5.78 21.33 -24.79
C LEU A 117 -6.99 21.28 -23.84
N THR A 118 -8.18 20.95 -24.33
CA THR A 118 -9.43 20.89 -23.54
C THR A 118 -9.33 19.80 -22.48
N GLU A 119 -10.03 19.93 -21.35
CA GLU A 119 -9.96 18.95 -20.24
C GLU A 119 -10.30 17.52 -20.68
N LYS A 120 -11.35 17.33 -21.48
CA LYS A 120 -11.71 16.03 -22.09
C LYS A 120 -10.60 15.47 -23.00
N GLN A 121 -9.82 16.34 -23.65
CA GLN A 121 -8.67 15.94 -24.48
C GLN A 121 -7.45 15.59 -23.61
N LYS A 122 -7.22 16.30 -22.50
CA LYS A 122 -6.20 15.97 -21.49
C LYS A 122 -6.49 14.61 -20.84
N GLU A 123 -7.74 14.36 -20.44
CA GLU A 123 -8.17 13.07 -19.89
C GLU A 123 -8.00 11.91 -20.88
N THR A 124 -8.41 12.08 -22.14
CA THR A 124 -8.27 11.01 -23.14
C THR A 124 -6.82 10.73 -23.47
N LEU A 125 -5.95 11.75 -23.51
CA LEU A 125 -4.50 11.58 -23.61
C LEU A 125 -3.91 10.84 -22.39
N GLN A 126 -4.33 11.17 -21.16
CA GLN A 126 -3.92 10.45 -19.95
C GLN A 126 -4.38 8.99 -19.96
N LYS A 127 -5.63 8.72 -20.38
CA LYS A 127 -6.20 7.36 -20.50
C LYS A 127 -5.50 6.54 -21.59
N LYS A 128 -5.02 7.17 -22.67
CA LYS A 128 -4.16 6.55 -23.68
C LYS A 128 -2.79 6.19 -23.08
N LYS A 129 -2.08 7.17 -22.49
CA LYS A 129 -0.77 6.95 -21.84
C LYS A 129 -0.78 5.88 -20.75
N ALA A 130 -1.85 5.79 -19.95
CA ALA A 130 -2.00 4.74 -18.95
C ALA A 130 -2.20 3.34 -19.56
N ARG A 131 -2.83 3.22 -20.74
CA ARG A 131 -2.96 1.96 -21.48
C ARG A 131 -1.62 1.57 -22.12
N GLU A 132 -0.95 2.52 -22.76
CA GLU A 132 0.40 2.36 -23.32
C GLU A 132 1.40 1.91 -22.24
N GLU A 133 1.37 2.55 -21.07
CA GLU A 133 2.15 2.15 -19.89
C GLU A 133 1.85 0.71 -19.45
N ILE A 134 0.58 0.30 -19.39
CA ILE A 134 0.20 -1.08 -19.03
C ILE A 134 0.65 -2.09 -20.09
N VAL A 135 0.64 -1.74 -21.38
CA VAL A 135 1.15 -2.60 -22.46
C VAL A 135 2.68 -2.74 -22.35
N ASN A 136 3.40 -1.64 -22.26
CA ASN A 136 4.86 -1.66 -22.13
C ASN A 136 5.30 -2.44 -20.89
N LEU A 137 4.64 -2.22 -19.75
CA LEU A 137 4.91 -2.98 -18.52
C LEU A 137 4.60 -4.48 -18.65
N LYS A 138 3.67 -4.91 -19.50
CA LYS A 138 3.46 -6.34 -19.79
C LYS A 138 4.62 -6.92 -20.62
N VAL A 139 5.09 -6.19 -21.63
CA VAL A 139 6.24 -6.61 -22.44
C VAL A 139 7.49 -6.76 -21.55
N THR A 140 7.77 -5.77 -20.69
CA THR A 140 8.86 -5.87 -19.70
C THR A 140 8.64 -6.97 -18.66
N ALA A 141 7.40 -7.39 -18.37
CA ALA A 141 7.09 -8.26 -17.24
C ALA A 141 7.53 -9.73 -17.40
N LEU A 142 7.95 -10.18 -18.59
CA LEU A 142 8.39 -11.55 -18.92
C LEU A 142 7.43 -12.68 -18.46
N GLU A 143 6.71 -13.30 -19.40
CA GLU A 143 5.79 -14.39 -19.03
C GLU A 143 6.56 -15.72 -18.88
N PRO A 144 6.53 -16.37 -17.70
CA PRO A 144 7.18 -17.66 -17.48
C PRO A 144 6.48 -18.78 -18.26
N PRO A 145 7.18 -19.92 -18.52
CA PRO A 145 6.58 -21.07 -19.17
C PRO A 145 5.35 -21.57 -18.40
N LYS A 146 4.37 -22.11 -19.14
CA LYS A 146 3.18 -22.73 -18.55
C LYS A 146 3.55 -24.12 -18.06
N GLY A 147 3.49 -24.32 -16.74
CA GLY A 147 3.75 -25.62 -16.14
C GLY A 147 2.71 -26.69 -16.48
N LEU A 148 3.15 -27.94 -16.47
CA LEU A 148 2.36 -29.17 -16.45
C LEU A 148 1.56 -29.27 -15.13
N PRO A 149 0.49 -30.08 -15.06
CA PRO A 149 -0.34 -30.20 -13.86
C PRO A 149 0.41 -30.83 -12.67
N GLU A 150 0.59 -30.05 -11.61
CA GLU A 150 1.41 -30.37 -10.42
C GLU A 150 0.70 -31.22 -9.36
N THR A 151 -0.51 -31.70 -9.62
CA THR A 151 -1.33 -32.42 -8.64
C THR A 151 -2.24 -33.43 -9.34
N ALA A 152 -2.33 -34.64 -8.79
CA ALA A 152 -3.19 -35.72 -9.27
C ALA A 152 -4.65 -35.30 -9.51
N TYR A 153 -5.20 -34.42 -8.67
CA TYR A 153 -6.55 -33.86 -8.86
C TYR A 153 -6.70 -33.10 -10.18
N ILE A 154 -5.66 -32.37 -10.60
CA ILE A 154 -5.67 -31.59 -11.84
C ILE A 154 -5.46 -32.52 -13.05
N LEU A 155 -4.64 -33.57 -12.91
CA LEU A 155 -4.52 -34.64 -13.90
C LEU A 155 -5.87 -35.33 -14.13
N LEU A 156 -6.56 -35.75 -13.06
CA LEU A 156 -7.89 -36.35 -13.14
C LEU A 156 -8.92 -35.40 -13.78
N GLN A 157 -8.89 -34.11 -13.41
CA GLN A 157 -9.74 -33.10 -14.03
C GLN A 157 -9.49 -32.93 -15.54
N GLN A 158 -8.23 -33.04 -15.99
CA GLN A 158 -7.89 -33.02 -17.42
C GLN A 158 -8.33 -34.30 -18.15
N GLN A 159 -8.23 -35.48 -17.51
CA GLN A 159 -8.70 -36.76 -18.05
C GLN A 159 -10.22 -36.76 -18.27
N HIS A 160 -10.99 -36.36 -17.25
CA HIS A 160 -12.46 -36.39 -17.30
C HIS A 160 -13.08 -35.27 -18.15
N LYS A 161 -12.36 -34.18 -18.44
CA LYS A 161 -12.79 -33.00 -19.23
C LYS A 161 -14.04 -32.24 -18.71
N GLN A 162 -14.70 -32.76 -17.68
CA GLN A 162 -15.82 -32.15 -16.96
C GLN A 162 -15.36 -31.67 -15.58
N PHE A 163 -15.98 -30.62 -15.07
CA PHE A 163 -15.63 -30.03 -13.76
C PHE A 163 -16.52 -30.53 -12.61
N SER A 164 -17.71 -31.06 -12.91
CA SER A 164 -18.59 -31.75 -11.98
C SER A 164 -18.09 -33.17 -11.69
N GLY A 165 -18.42 -33.71 -10.51
CA GLY A 165 -18.11 -35.10 -10.11
C GLY A 165 -16.63 -35.41 -9.80
N VAL A 166 -15.65 -34.65 -10.33
CA VAL A 166 -14.21 -34.95 -10.16
C VAL A 166 -13.79 -35.03 -8.69
N SER A 167 -14.39 -34.24 -7.79
CA SER A 167 -14.11 -34.31 -6.35
C SER A 167 -14.63 -35.58 -5.66
N GLU A 168 -15.59 -36.27 -6.24
CA GLU A 168 -16.11 -37.56 -5.75
C GLU A 168 -15.32 -38.71 -6.39
N ALA A 169 -15.09 -38.66 -7.71
CA ALA A 169 -14.21 -39.59 -8.40
C ALA A 169 -12.80 -39.66 -7.76
N TYR A 170 -12.24 -38.51 -7.36
CA TYR A 170 -10.93 -38.44 -6.69
C TYR A 170 -10.92 -39.00 -5.25
N LYS A 171 -12.05 -38.93 -4.53
CA LYS A 171 -12.18 -39.51 -3.17
C LYS A 171 -12.35 -41.02 -3.24
N ASN A 172 -13.05 -41.50 -4.26
CA ASN A 172 -13.40 -42.90 -4.48
C ASN A 172 -12.35 -43.62 -5.37
N LEU A 173 -11.23 -42.96 -5.67
CA LEU A 173 -10.21 -43.46 -6.59
C LEU A 173 -9.40 -44.61 -5.97
N PRO A 174 -9.16 -45.73 -6.69
CA PRO A 174 -8.33 -46.83 -6.19
C PRO A 174 -6.93 -46.35 -5.78
N GLN A 175 -6.40 -46.88 -4.67
CA GLN A 175 -5.12 -46.42 -4.11
C GLN A 175 -3.94 -46.53 -5.10
N ALA A 176 -3.88 -47.58 -5.92
CA ALA A 176 -2.83 -47.74 -6.93
C ALA A 176 -2.92 -46.67 -8.06
N GLU A 177 -4.13 -46.32 -8.50
CA GLU A 177 -4.32 -45.24 -9.48
C GLU A 177 -4.04 -43.87 -8.86
N ARG A 178 -4.46 -43.68 -7.59
CA ARG A 178 -4.16 -42.51 -6.78
C ARG A 178 -2.65 -42.28 -6.65
N GLN A 179 -1.86 -43.33 -6.39
CA GLN A 179 -0.40 -43.31 -6.35
C GLN A 179 0.20 -42.97 -7.73
N ARG A 180 -0.20 -43.67 -8.79
CA ARG A 180 0.25 -43.39 -10.18
C ARG A 180 0.02 -41.93 -10.59
N LEU A 181 -1.12 -41.33 -10.23
CA LEU A 181 -1.37 -39.91 -10.51
C LEU A 181 -0.53 -38.96 -9.65
N ASP A 182 -0.13 -39.35 -8.43
CA ASP A 182 0.80 -38.57 -7.63
C ASP A 182 2.24 -38.66 -8.18
N GLU A 183 2.68 -39.83 -8.65
CA GLU A 183 3.97 -40.03 -9.35
C GLU A 183 4.08 -39.16 -10.61
N ILE A 184 3.02 -39.13 -11.43
CA ILE A 184 2.95 -38.25 -12.61
C ILE A 184 2.91 -36.78 -12.20
N ALA A 185 2.25 -36.44 -11.09
CA ALA A 185 2.31 -35.09 -10.54
C ALA A 185 3.71 -34.71 -10.01
N GLU A 186 4.53 -35.69 -9.61
CA GLU A 186 5.91 -35.47 -9.17
C GLU A 186 6.90 -35.30 -10.30
N SER A 187 6.80 -36.12 -11.36
CA SER A 187 7.57 -35.88 -12.59
C SER A 187 7.20 -34.53 -13.22
N ASN A 188 5.91 -34.16 -13.24
CA ASN A 188 5.46 -32.83 -13.66
C ASN A 188 6.02 -31.70 -12.77
N ARG A 189 6.01 -31.84 -11.43
CA ARG A 189 6.61 -30.86 -10.51
C ARG A 189 8.12 -30.70 -10.75
N ALA A 190 8.83 -31.80 -10.99
CA ALA A 190 10.26 -31.78 -11.32
C ALA A 190 10.53 -31.08 -12.67
N ALA A 191 9.78 -31.44 -13.72
CA ALA A 191 9.89 -30.84 -15.05
C ALA A 191 9.54 -29.33 -15.04
N ASN A 192 8.49 -28.93 -14.32
CA ASN A 192 8.14 -27.53 -14.12
C ASN A 192 9.27 -26.74 -13.45
N LYS A 193 9.90 -27.33 -12.41
CA LYS A 193 11.03 -26.70 -11.73
C LYS A 193 12.24 -26.57 -12.66
N ALA A 194 12.60 -27.61 -13.39
CA ALA A 194 13.73 -27.61 -14.32
C ALA A 194 13.55 -26.57 -15.43
N THR A 195 12.43 -26.66 -16.18
CA THR A 195 12.11 -25.71 -17.26
C THR A 195 11.96 -24.27 -16.78
N TYR A 196 11.48 -24.04 -15.55
CA TYR A 196 11.48 -22.72 -14.93
C TYR A 196 12.89 -22.22 -14.61
N GLN A 197 13.77 -23.07 -14.06
CA GLN A 197 15.16 -22.70 -13.76
C GLN A 197 15.98 -22.45 -15.02
N GLU A 198 15.80 -23.26 -16.07
CA GLU A 198 16.37 -23.04 -17.41
C GLU A 198 15.90 -21.70 -18.00
N TRP A 199 14.59 -21.41 -17.92
CA TRP A 199 14.02 -20.14 -18.38
C TRP A 199 14.52 -18.94 -17.55
N VAL A 200 14.71 -19.07 -16.25
CA VAL A 200 15.36 -18.02 -15.42
C VAL A 200 16.82 -17.84 -15.83
N ASN A 201 17.55 -18.93 -16.09
CA ASN A 201 18.96 -18.89 -16.43
C ASN A 201 19.23 -18.28 -17.82
N SER A 202 18.34 -18.48 -18.80
CA SER A 202 18.45 -17.87 -20.13
C SER A 202 18.22 -16.34 -20.14
N HIS A 203 17.64 -15.78 -19.08
CA HIS A 203 17.48 -14.34 -18.90
C HIS A 203 18.56 -13.75 -18.00
N THR A 204 18.96 -12.50 -18.27
CA THR A 204 19.94 -11.83 -17.40
C THR A 204 19.32 -11.45 -16.06
N PRO A 205 20.09 -11.46 -14.95
CA PRO A 205 19.59 -11.05 -13.64
C PRO A 205 19.01 -9.63 -13.63
N LEU A 206 19.57 -8.71 -14.42
CA LEU A 206 19.06 -7.33 -14.56
C LEU A 206 17.67 -7.31 -15.21
N GLN A 207 17.48 -8.06 -16.30
CA GLN A 207 16.22 -8.17 -17.02
C GLN A 207 15.12 -8.79 -16.13
N ILE A 208 15.45 -9.81 -15.32
CA ILE A 208 14.51 -10.40 -14.35
C ILE A 208 14.14 -9.41 -13.24
N LYS A 209 15.10 -8.63 -12.74
CA LYS A 209 14.88 -7.55 -11.76
C LYS A 209 13.98 -6.44 -12.31
N GLU A 210 14.13 -6.08 -13.58
CA GLU A 210 13.26 -5.13 -14.28
C GLU A 210 11.86 -5.70 -14.51
N ALA A 211 11.75 -6.96 -14.94
CA ALA A 211 10.49 -7.69 -15.02
C ALA A 211 9.78 -7.72 -13.66
N ASN A 212 10.50 -7.97 -12.56
CA ASN A 212 9.97 -7.90 -11.20
C ASN A 212 9.56 -6.48 -10.76
N ALA A 213 10.22 -5.43 -11.25
CA ALA A 213 9.73 -4.06 -11.06
C ALA A 213 8.42 -3.80 -11.84
N ALA A 214 8.35 -4.26 -13.10
CA ALA A 214 7.17 -4.12 -13.94
C ALA A 214 5.97 -4.92 -13.41
N ARG A 215 6.16 -6.18 -13.03
CA ARG A 215 5.16 -7.06 -12.39
C ARG A 215 4.58 -6.43 -11.12
N ARG A 216 5.42 -5.88 -10.23
CA ARG A 216 4.99 -5.13 -9.04
C ARG A 216 4.26 -3.82 -9.36
N LYS A 217 4.48 -3.22 -10.53
CA LYS A 217 3.74 -2.03 -11.00
C LYS A 217 2.38 -2.43 -11.58
N LEU A 218 2.32 -3.47 -12.43
CA LEU A 218 1.08 -4.07 -12.93
C LEU A 218 0.17 -4.57 -11.81
N ARG A 219 0.72 -5.25 -10.80
CA ARG A 219 -0.04 -5.74 -9.63
C ARG A 219 -0.78 -4.62 -8.88
N ARG A 220 -0.20 -3.42 -8.84
CA ARG A 220 -0.81 -2.20 -8.27
C ARG A 220 -1.78 -1.53 -9.23
N LEU A 221 -1.38 -1.28 -10.48
CA LEU A 221 -2.23 -0.60 -11.48
C LEU A 221 -3.51 -1.38 -11.81
N LEU A 222 -3.45 -2.71 -11.80
CA LEU A 222 -4.56 -3.61 -12.13
C LEU A 222 -5.24 -4.23 -10.90
N ASN A 223 -4.82 -3.88 -9.68
CA ASN A 223 -5.29 -4.43 -8.39
C ASN A 223 -5.30 -5.97 -8.26
N LYS A 224 -4.62 -6.70 -9.15
CA LYS A 224 -4.62 -8.18 -9.20
C LYS A 224 -3.75 -8.77 -8.09
N LYS A 225 -4.27 -8.92 -6.88
CA LYS A 225 -3.54 -9.43 -5.69
C LYS A 225 -2.67 -10.69 -5.92
N ARG A 226 -3.19 -11.68 -6.67
CA ARG A 226 -2.49 -12.93 -7.05
C ARG A 226 -1.91 -12.91 -8.47
N GLY A 227 -2.10 -11.83 -9.24
CA GLY A 227 -1.57 -11.70 -10.60
C GLY A 227 -0.15 -11.14 -10.60
N PHE A 228 0.64 -11.48 -11.63
CA PHE A 228 2.02 -11.01 -11.79
C PHE A 228 2.86 -11.22 -10.52
N MET A 229 2.86 -12.43 -9.97
CA MET A 229 3.79 -12.81 -8.89
C MET A 229 5.24 -12.64 -9.35
N GLU A 230 6.12 -12.23 -8.44
CA GLU A 230 7.54 -12.04 -8.76
C GLU A 230 8.21 -13.35 -9.19
N ILE A 231 9.11 -13.23 -10.17
CA ILE A 231 9.99 -14.28 -10.67
C ILE A 231 11.08 -14.48 -9.61
N SER A 232 11.20 -15.69 -9.08
CA SER A 232 12.32 -16.08 -8.21
C SER A 232 13.55 -16.34 -9.05
N ASP A 233 14.68 -15.75 -8.65
CA ASP A 233 16.00 -16.03 -9.22
C ASP A 233 16.97 -16.19 -8.05
N ASP A 234 17.54 -17.38 -7.90
CA ASP A 234 18.45 -17.72 -6.79
C ASP A 234 19.77 -16.92 -6.84
N ARG A 235 20.10 -16.34 -8.00
CA ARG A 235 21.27 -15.46 -8.20
C ARG A 235 21.06 -14.08 -7.56
N GLN A 236 19.81 -13.65 -7.31
CA GLN A 236 19.52 -12.31 -6.80
C GLN A 236 20.03 -12.13 -5.36
N PRO A 237 20.86 -11.10 -5.06
CA PRO A 237 21.39 -10.90 -3.72
C PRO A 237 20.26 -10.60 -2.73
N LYS A 238 20.29 -11.30 -1.60
CA LYS A 238 19.36 -11.10 -0.49
C LYS A 238 19.56 -9.70 0.09
N ARG A 239 18.46 -9.06 0.52
CA ARG A 239 18.53 -7.70 1.07
C ARG A 239 19.37 -7.71 2.35
N PRO A 240 20.26 -6.72 2.56
CA PRO A 240 21.13 -6.70 3.72
C PRO A 240 20.30 -6.59 5.00
N ALA A 241 20.74 -7.27 6.05
CA ALA A 241 20.16 -7.15 7.38
C ALA A 241 20.50 -5.77 7.99
N ASN A 242 19.70 -5.33 8.95
CA ASN A 242 20.02 -4.18 9.80
C ASN A 242 20.48 -4.67 11.18
N ALA A 243 21.07 -3.78 11.97
CA ALA A 243 21.66 -4.12 13.28
C ALA A 243 20.71 -4.94 14.18
N TYR A 244 19.44 -4.54 14.25
CA TYR A 244 18.41 -5.28 14.99
C TYR A 244 18.16 -6.70 14.45
N MET A 245 18.22 -6.92 13.14
CA MET A 245 18.09 -8.27 12.56
C MET A 245 19.33 -9.15 12.80
N HIS A 246 20.53 -8.59 12.94
CA HIS A 246 21.70 -9.34 13.43
C HIS A 246 21.50 -9.76 14.89
N PHE A 247 21.06 -8.83 15.76
CA PHE A 247 20.73 -9.15 17.15
C PHE A 247 19.62 -10.20 17.28
N VAL A 248 18.51 -10.06 16.53
CA VAL A 248 17.44 -11.07 16.48
C VAL A 248 17.95 -12.42 15.98
N LYS A 249 18.96 -12.47 15.10
CA LYS A 249 19.59 -13.72 14.66
C LYS A 249 20.41 -14.36 15.79
N GLU A 250 21.18 -13.60 16.56
CA GLU A 250 21.92 -14.11 17.72
C GLU A 250 20.96 -14.63 18.81
N VAL A 251 19.93 -13.86 19.19
CA VAL A 251 18.87 -14.30 20.14
C VAL A 251 17.99 -15.44 19.58
N SER A 252 17.98 -15.64 18.26
CA SER A 252 17.36 -16.84 17.66
C SER A 252 18.23 -18.09 17.78
N ALA A 253 19.55 -17.93 17.93
CA ALA A 253 20.52 -19.02 17.99
C ALA A 253 20.81 -19.47 19.43
N SER A 254 20.68 -18.60 20.43
CA SER A 254 20.81 -18.96 21.85
C SER A 254 19.68 -19.87 22.36
N GLY A 255 18.54 -19.93 21.65
CA GLY A 255 17.40 -20.78 22.01
C GLY A 255 16.53 -20.27 23.17
N GLU A 256 16.96 -19.23 23.87
CA GLU A 256 16.33 -18.67 25.09
C GLU A 256 14.90 -18.15 24.89
N VAL A 257 14.44 -17.99 23.64
CA VAL A 257 13.12 -17.44 23.33
C VAL A 257 12.34 -18.27 22.32
N SER A 258 11.21 -18.81 22.79
CA SER A 258 10.16 -19.42 21.95
C SER A 258 9.85 -18.59 20.70
N THR A 259 9.77 -19.28 19.56
CA THR A 259 9.45 -18.75 18.24
C THR A 259 8.18 -17.88 18.21
N SER A 260 7.21 -18.13 19.11
CA SER A 260 5.96 -17.35 19.24
C SER A 260 6.17 -15.90 19.70
N ASP A 261 7.18 -15.66 20.54
CA ASP A 261 7.36 -14.42 21.30
C ASP A 261 8.73 -13.78 21.07
N ARG A 262 9.61 -14.46 20.33
CA ARG A 262 10.96 -14.03 19.94
C ARG A 262 11.05 -12.57 19.52
N MET A 263 10.16 -12.11 18.64
CA MET A 263 10.17 -10.71 18.14
C MET A 263 9.76 -9.68 19.21
N LYS A 264 9.04 -10.07 20.28
CA LYS A 264 8.70 -9.17 21.40
C LYS A 264 9.88 -9.07 22.36
N LYS A 265 10.36 -10.21 22.87
CA LYS A 265 11.50 -10.24 23.81
C LYS A 265 12.75 -9.62 23.18
N SER A 266 13.04 -9.89 21.90
CA SER A 266 14.15 -9.25 21.20
C SER A 266 13.96 -7.73 21.10
N ALA A 267 12.73 -7.24 20.91
CA ALA A 267 12.47 -5.79 20.87
C ALA A 267 12.54 -5.13 22.25
N GLU A 268 12.31 -5.88 23.33
CA GLU A 268 12.48 -5.44 24.72
C GLU A 268 13.96 -5.42 25.10
N LEU A 269 14.69 -6.52 24.88
CA LEU A 269 16.14 -6.63 25.09
C LEU A 269 16.91 -5.58 24.28
N TRP A 270 16.59 -5.40 22.99
CA TRP A 270 17.22 -4.38 22.14
C TRP A 270 17.00 -2.95 22.65
N ARG A 271 15.91 -2.66 23.39
CA ARG A 271 15.77 -1.34 24.04
C ARG A 271 16.76 -1.22 25.19
N GLY A 272 16.88 -2.25 26.03
CA GLY A 272 17.76 -2.30 27.20
C GLY A 272 19.26 -2.27 26.90
N LEU A 273 19.71 -2.81 25.76
CA LEU A 273 21.14 -2.78 25.36
C LEU A 273 21.75 -1.36 25.43
N SER A 274 23.01 -1.28 25.85
CA SER A 274 23.81 -0.06 25.81
C SER A 274 24.16 0.39 24.38
N ALA A 275 24.78 1.57 24.26
CA ALA A 275 25.21 2.10 22.97
C ALA A 275 26.35 1.27 22.34
N SER A 276 27.31 0.81 23.14
CA SER A 276 28.46 -0.01 22.69
C SER A 276 28.03 -1.42 22.26
N GLU A 277 27.12 -2.06 23.00
CA GLU A 277 26.53 -3.34 22.55
C GLU A 277 25.79 -3.17 21.21
N LYS A 278 25.05 -2.06 21.04
CA LYS A 278 24.40 -1.71 19.78
C LYS A 278 25.40 -1.38 18.66
N GLU A 279 26.61 -0.94 18.97
CA GLU A 279 27.65 -0.58 18.00
C GLU A 279 28.17 -1.83 17.26
N LYS A 280 28.43 -2.93 17.99
CA LYS A 280 28.77 -4.26 17.42
C LYS A 280 27.82 -4.65 16.27
N TYR A 281 26.52 -4.47 16.48
CA TYR A 281 25.49 -4.79 15.47
C TYR A 281 25.38 -3.74 14.36
N GLN A 282 25.76 -2.48 14.61
CA GLN A 282 25.82 -1.46 13.57
C GLN A 282 26.99 -1.69 12.61
N GLN A 283 28.17 -2.06 13.14
CA GLN A 283 29.34 -2.45 12.34
C GLN A 283 29.01 -3.64 11.42
N MET A 284 28.47 -4.74 11.96
CA MET A 284 27.96 -5.88 11.16
C MET A 284 26.96 -5.46 10.06
N ALA A 285 26.06 -4.53 10.35
CA ALA A 285 25.06 -4.07 9.39
C ALA A 285 25.63 -3.14 8.30
N LEU A 286 26.77 -2.48 8.55
CA LEU A 286 27.54 -1.75 7.54
C LEU A 286 28.29 -2.72 6.64
N GLU A 287 29.01 -3.69 7.20
CA GLU A 287 29.68 -4.77 6.46
C GLU A 287 28.71 -5.54 5.55
N GLU A 288 27.56 -5.96 6.08
CA GLU A 288 26.50 -6.65 5.34
C GLU A 288 25.92 -5.77 4.20
N LYS A 289 25.72 -4.47 4.46
CA LYS A 289 25.29 -3.47 3.46
C LYS A 289 26.32 -3.32 2.35
N ASP A 290 27.60 -3.24 2.69
CA ASP A 290 28.66 -2.94 1.71
C ASP A 290 29.01 -4.20 0.90
N ARG A 291 29.01 -5.39 1.52
CA ARG A 291 28.99 -6.68 0.81
C ARG A 291 27.82 -6.76 -0.17
N TYR A 292 26.62 -6.34 0.23
CA TYR A 292 25.46 -6.29 -0.66
C TYR A 292 25.66 -5.32 -1.83
N ILE A 293 26.27 -4.15 -1.62
CA ILE A 293 26.59 -3.19 -2.69
C ILE A 293 27.58 -3.80 -3.69
N HIS A 294 28.65 -4.45 -3.23
CA HIS A 294 29.60 -5.14 -4.11
C HIS A 294 28.95 -6.30 -4.90
N GLN A 295 28.13 -7.13 -4.25
CA GLN A 295 27.37 -8.20 -4.93
C GLN A 295 26.37 -7.64 -5.96
N TYR A 296 25.65 -6.56 -5.62
CA TYR A 296 24.72 -5.88 -6.52
C TYR A 296 25.44 -5.31 -7.74
N LYS A 297 26.59 -4.65 -7.55
CA LYS A 297 27.41 -4.10 -8.63
C LYS A 297 27.91 -5.21 -9.56
N SER A 298 28.44 -6.30 -8.98
CA SER A 298 28.93 -7.46 -9.73
C SER A 298 27.84 -8.13 -10.56
N LEU A 299 26.64 -8.36 -10.00
CA LEU A 299 25.56 -9.06 -10.68
C LEU A 299 24.81 -8.21 -11.73
N TYR A 300 24.75 -6.89 -11.54
CA TYR A 300 23.92 -6.01 -12.38
C TYR A 300 24.70 -5.02 -13.24
N GLY A 301 26.01 -4.87 -13.07
CA GLY A 301 26.83 -3.86 -13.74
C GLY A 301 26.50 -2.41 -13.38
N VAL A 302 25.64 -2.20 -12.38
CA VAL A 302 25.07 -0.89 -12.01
C VAL A 302 25.22 -0.68 -10.51
N GLU A 303 25.59 0.53 -10.10
CA GLU A 303 25.71 0.88 -8.68
C GLU A 303 24.38 0.83 -7.92
N HIS A 304 24.41 0.37 -6.67
CA HIS A 304 23.20 0.39 -5.85
C HIS A 304 22.88 1.83 -5.39
N PRO A 305 21.62 2.33 -5.48
CA PRO A 305 21.27 3.70 -5.10
C PRO A 305 21.44 4.09 -3.61
N SER A 306 22.06 3.25 -2.77
CA SER A 306 22.57 3.67 -1.45
C SER A 306 24.02 4.15 -1.50
N ALA A 307 24.87 3.61 -2.39
CA ALA A 307 26.28 3.94 -2.48
C ALA A 307 26.49 5.42 -2.84
N SER A 308 25.72 5.93 -3.80
CA SER A 308 25.69 7.34 -4.19
C SER A 308 25.15 8.28 -3.09
N ARG A 309 24.50 7.76 -2.05
CA ARG A 309 24.01 8.55 -0.89
C ARG A 309 24.98 8.57 0.29
N SER A 310 25.88 7.59 0.41
CA SER A 310 27.02 7.64 1.33
C SER A 310 28.19 8.45 0.78
N ALA A 311 28.24 8.70 -0.54
CA ALA A 311 29.28 9.48 -1.20
C ALA A 311 29.00 11.00 -1.30
N SER A 312 27.96 11.50 -0.63
CA SER A 312 27.73 12.95 -0.52
C SER A 312 28.55 13.49 0.66
N PRO A 313 29.52 14.39 0.45
CA PRO A 313 30.20 15.05 1.55
C PRO A 313 29.23 15.96 2.33
N ALA A 314 29.62 16.29 3.56
CA ALA A 314 29.03 17.33 4.40
C ALA A 314 29.83 18.63 4.27
#